data_AF-A0A7C1TKG9-F1
#
_entry.id   AF-A0A7C1TKG9-F1
#
_cell.length_a   1.000
_cell.length_b   1.000
_cell.length_c   1.000
_cell.angle_alpha   90.00
_cell.angle_beta   90.00
_cell.angle_gamma   90.00
#
_symmetry.space_group_name_H-M   'P 1'
#
loop_
_entity.id
_entity.type
_entity.pdbx_description
1 polymer ?
#
loop_
_entity_poly.entity_id
_entity_poly.type
_entity_poly.pdbx_seq_one_letter_code
_entity_poly.pdbx_strand_id
1 'polypeptide(L)' 'HNGLRDIIDKLGTRDFLRLRLGIGHPGDSRQVTGYVLKKPGQDDRIAIEQAIDRSLDVLPDVVTGNLQAAMNRLHAGP' A
#
# COMPACT_ATOMS: atom_id res chain seq x y z
N HIS A 1 3.43 -9.76 -5.43
CA HIS A 1 4.03 -8.47 -5.84
C HIS A 1 5.29 -8.73 -6.64
N ASN A 2 5.19 -8.73 -7.97
CA ASN A 2 6.36 -8.99 -8.81
C ASN A 2 7.35 -7.80 -8.77
N GLY A 3 6.86 -6.56 -8.79
CA GLY A 3 7.73 -5.37 -8.70
C GLY A 3 8.52 -5.29 -7.38
N LEU A 4 7.93 -5.68 -6.25
CA LEU A 4 8.65 -5.71 -4.97
C LEU A 4 9.80 -6.73 -4.99
N ARG A 5 9.60 -7.88 -5.65
CA ARG A 5 10.66 -8.90 -5.80
C ARG A 5 11.80 -8.32 -6.63
N ASP A 6 11.48 -7.69 -7.76
CA ASP A 6 12.48 -7.05 -8.63
C ASP A 6 13.27 -5.95 -7.89
N ILE A 7 12.61 -5.08 -7.11
CA ILE A 7 13.29 -4.05 -6.29
C ILE A 7 14.28 -4.69 -5.31
N ILE A 8 13.87 -5.76 -4.61
CA ILE A 8 14.75 -6.45 -3.66
C ILE A 8 15.95 -7.08 -4.39
N ASP A 9 15.69 -7.71 -5.54
CA ASP A 9 16.74 -8.35 -6.35
C ASP A 9 17.75 -7.31 -6.86
N LYS A 10 17.31 -6.09 -7.21
CA LYS A 10 18.18 -4.99 -7.67
C LYS A 10 18.92 -4.28 -6.54
N LEU A 11 18.31 -4.13 -5.36
CA LEU A 11 18.94 -3.47 -4.21
C LEU A 11 19.82 -4.41 -3.39
N GLY A 12 19.64 -5.73 -3.50
CA GLY A 12 20.33 -6.71 -2.65
C GLY A 12 19.91 -6.66 -1.18
N THR A 13 18.88 -5.89 -0.84
CA THR A 13 18.40 -5.71 0.52
C THR A 13 16.89 -5.53 0.58
N ARG A 14 16.31 -5.78 1.75
CA ARG A 14 14.92 -5.50 2.10
C ARG A 14 14.78 -4.28 3.00
N ASP A 15 15.89 -3.63 3.30
CA ASP A 15 15.98 -2.49 4.21
C ASP A 15 15.58 -1.19 3.50
N PHE A 16 14.28 -1.09 3.24
CA PHE A 16 13.67 0.11 2.70
C PHE A 16 12.23 0.24 3.19
N LEU A 17 11.78 1.48 3.34
CA LEU A 17 10.43 1.79 3.76
C LEU A 17 9.42 1.45 2.67
N ARG A 18 8.25 0.96 3.07
CA ARG A 18 7.15 0.61 2.17
C ARG A 18 5.84 1.10 2.73
N LEU A 19 5.11 1.86 1.92
CA LEU A 19 3.73 2.22 2.18
C LEU A 19 2.81 1.25 1.44
N ARG A 20 1.89 0.61 2.16
CA ARG A 20 1.00 -0.42 1.61
C ARG A 20 -0.41 0.13 1.47
N LEU A 21 -0.88 0.27 0.23
CA LEU A 21 -2.27 0.56 -0.07
C LEU A 21 -3.00 -0.76 -0.34
N GLY A 22 -3.92 -1.13 0.55
CA GLY A 22 -4.74 -2.32 0.38
C GLY A 22 -5.81 -2.11 -0.69
N ILE A 23 -5.88 -3.02 -1.66
CA ILE A 23 -6.90 -2.98 -2.73
C ILE A 23 -7.90 -4.16 -2.63
N GLY A 24 -7.88 -4.92 -1.53
CA GLY A 24 -8.66 -6.16 -1.39
C GLY A 24 -7.95 -7.41 -1.94
N HIS A 25 -8.68 -8.54 -1.94
CA HIS A 25 -8.18 -9.82 -2.44
C HIS A 25 -9.35 -10.67 -2.99
N PRO A 26 -9.22 -11.33 -4.16
CA PRO A 26 -10.30 -12.07 -4.81
C PRO A 26 -10.64 -13.43 -4.16
N GLY A 27 -10.19 -13.69 -2.93
CA GLY A 27 -10.35 -14.99 -2.24
C GLY A 27 -9.51 -16.17 -2.80
N ASP A 28 -9.30 -16.25 -4.13
CA ASP A 28 -8.48 -17.29 -4.78
C ASP A 28 -7.17 -16.70 -5.32
N SER A 29 -6.04 -17.30 -4.95
CA SER A 29 -4.70 -16.89 -5.39
C SER A 29 -4.52 -16.94 -6.91
N ARG A 30 -5.21 -17.85 -7.61
CA ARG A 30 -5.17 -17.98 -9.07
C ARG A 30 -5.81 -16.79 -9.79
N GLN A 31 -6.71 -16.07 -9.11
CA GLN A 31 -7.42 -14.92 -9.68
C GLN A 31 -6.71 -13.59 -9.43
N VAL A 32 -5.67 -13.56 -8.59
CA VAL A 32 -4.98 -12.33 -8.17
C VAL A 32 -4.45 -11.53 -9.36
N THR A 33 -3.79 -12.18 -10.33
CA THR A 33 -3.26 -11.48 -11.51
C THR A 33 -4.35 -10.77 -12.30
N GLY A 34 -5.50 -11.43 -12.51
CA GLY A 34 -6.64 -10.81 -13.20
C GLY A 34 -7.29 -9.70 -12.35
N TYR A 35 -7.33 -9.86 -11.03
CA TYR A 35 -7.88 -8.88 -10.11
C TYR A 35 -7.09 -7.57 -10.14
N VAL A 36 -5.76 -7.63 -10.01
CA VAL A 36 -4.90 -6.42 -9.97
C VAL A 36 -4.80 -5.67 -11.31
N LEU A 37 -5.12 -6.33 -12.43
CA LEU A 37 -5.07 -5.73 -13.77
C LEU A 37 -6.42 -5.19 -14.24
N LYS A 38 -7.51 -5.50 -13.53
CA LYS A 38 -8.86 -5.00 -13.85
C LYS A 38 -9.11 -3.65 -13.22
N LYS A 39 -10.02 -2.88 -13.84
CA LYS A 39 -10.54 -1.65 -13.24
C LYS A 39 -11.32 -2.01 -11.96
N PRO A 40 -11.08 -1.34 -10.82
CA PRO A 40 -11.83 -1.56 -9.59
C PRO A 40 -13.30 -1.14 -9.76
N GLY A 41 -14.18 -1.74 -8.96
CA GLY A 41 -15.56 -1.30 -8.82
C GLY A 41 -15.64 0.10 -8.19
N GLN A 42 -16.85 0.68 -8.13
CA GLN A 42 -17.05 2.02 -7.57
C GLN A 42 -16.64 2.09 -6.10
N ASP A 43 -17.10 1.15 -5.27
CA ASP A 43 -16.82 1.14 -3.84
C ASP A 43 -15.33 0.90 -3.55
N ASP A 44 -14.71 -0.04 -4.27
CA ASP A 44 -13.26 -0.29 -4.20
C ASP A 44 -12.47 0.95 -4.57
N ARG A 45 -12.89 1.67 -5.62
CA ARG A 45 -12.25 2.91 -6.04
C ARG A 45 -12.33 3.99 -4.96
N ILE A 46 -13.50 4.18 -4.35
CA ILE A 46 -13.67 5.14 -3.24
C ILE A 46 -12.76 4.76 -2.08
N ALA A 47 -12.70 3.47 -1.71
CA ALA A 47 -11.84 3.00 -0.63
C ALA A 47 -10.34 3.21 -0.94
N ILE A 48 -9.93 3.00 -2.20
CA ILE A 48 -8.56 3.25 -2.66
C ILE A 48 -8.22 4.74 -2.58
N GLU A 49 -9.11 5.63 -3.07
CA GLU A 49 -8.91 7.08 -3.01
C GLU A 49 -8.78 7.55 -1.54
N GLN A 50 -9.66 7.09 -0.65
CA GLN A 50 -9.55 7.39 0.80
C GLN A 50 -8.25 6.85 1.42
N ALA A 51 -7.78 5.68 0.98
CA ALA A 51 -6.51 5.13 1.47
C ALA A 51 -5.30 5.95 0.99
N ILE A 52 -5.36 6.52 -0.22
CA ILE A 52 -4.36 7.44 -0.75
C ILE A 52 -4.37 8.74 0.07
N ASP A 53 -5.53 9.32 0.35
CA ASP A 53 -5.63 10.56 1.12
C ASP A 53 -5.03 10.40 2.53
N ARG A 54 -5.42 9.35 3.26
CA ARG A 54 -4.84 9.05 4.58
C ARG A 54 -3.33 8.81 4.53
N SER A 55 -2.83 8.28 3.42
CA SER A 55 -1.40 8.04 3.21
C SER A 55 -0.61 9.33 2.97
N LEU A 56 -1.22 10.29 2.27
CA LEU A 56 -0.64 11.62 2.04
C LEU A 56 -0.56 12.42 3.34
N ASP A 57 -1.57 12.31 4.21
CA ASP A 57 -1.61 12.98 5.51
C ASP A 57 -0.42 12.67 6.43
N VAL A 58 0.12 11.44 6.33
CA VAL A 58 1.26 10.98 7.16
C VAL A 58 2.60 11.08 6.45
N LEU A 59 2.61 11.44 5.16
CA LEU A 59 3.84 11.53 4.36
C LEU A 59 4.89 12.49 4.94
N PRO A 60 4.52 13.67 5.51
CA PRO A 60 5.49 14.55 6.17
C PRO A 60 6.23 13.88 7.33
N ASP A 61 5.53 13.10 8.16
CA ASP A 61 6.13 12.37 9.27
C ASP A 61 7.08 11.27 8.76
N VAL A 62 6.72 10.58 7.67
CA VAL A 62 7.58 9.57 7.05
C VAL A 62 8.88 10.19 6.54
N VAL A 63 8.80 11.31 5.81
CA VAL A 63 9.97 11.98 5.21
C VAL A 63 10.88 12.60 6.28
N THR A 64 10.32 13.06 7.39
CA THR A 64 11.10 13.61 8.52
C THR A 64 11.64 12.54 9.48
N GLY A 65 11.36 11.26 9.23
CA GLY A 65 11.84 10.13 10.04
C GLY A 65 11.00 9.84 11.29
N ASN A 66 9.87 10.53 11.48
CA ASN A 66 8.94 10.28 12.57
C ASN A 66 8.00 9.09 12.27
N LEU A 67 8.59 7.91 12.03
CA LEU A 67 7.87 6.73 11.57
C LEU A 67 6.85 6.22 12.60
N GLN A 68 7.13 6.37 13.90
CA GLN A 68 6.20 5.93 14.94
C GLN A 68 4.88 6.72 14.90
N ALA A 69 4.96 8.05 14.78
CA ALA A 69 3.76 8.88 14.66
C ALA A 69 3.01 8.60 13.36
N ALA A 70 3.72 8.49 12.24
CA ALA A 70 3.14 8.14 10.95
C ALA A 70 2.36 6.81 11.01
N MET A 71 2.97 5.76 11.58
CA MET A 71 2.34 4.44 11.72
C MET A 71 1.14 4.47 12.65
N ASN A 72 1.23 5.17 13.78
CA ASN A 72 0.12 5.29 14.73
C ASN A 72 -1.08 5.99 14.09
N ARG A 73 -0.86 7.06 13.33
CA ARG A 73 -1.93 7.81 12.66
C ARG A 73 -2.52 7.03 11.49
N LEU A 74 -1.69 6.39 10.67
CA LEU A 74 -2.14 5.67 9.47
C LEU A 74 -2.93 4.39 9.81
N HIS A 75 -2.56 3.70 10.88
CA HIS A 75 -3.17 2.43 11.30
C HIS A 75 -4.11 2.57 12.50
N ALA A 76 -4.35 3.79 12.98
CA ALA A 76 -5.48 4.03 13.88
C ALA A 76 -6.75 3.56 13.16
N GLY A 77 -7.54 2.73 13.84
CA GLY A 77 -8.88 2.41 13.35
C GLY A 77 -9.71 3.69 13.19
N PRO A 78 -10.82 3.62 12.42
CA PRO A 78 -11.79 4.70 12.43
C PRO A 78 -12.28 5.01 13.86
#